data_AF-A0A961INS1-F1
#
_entry.id   AF-A0A961INS1-F1
#
_cell.length_a   1.000
_cell.length_b   1.000
_cell.length_c   1.000
_cell.angle_alpha   90.00
_cell.angle_beta   90.00
_cell.angle_gamma   90.00
#
_symmetry.space_group_name_H-M   'P 1'
#
loop_
_entity.id
_entity.type
_entity.pdbx_description
1 polymer ?
#
loop_
_entity_poly.entity_id
_entity_poly.type
_entity_poly.pdbx_seq_one_letter_code
_entity_poly.pdbx_strand_id
1 'polypeptide(L)'
;MVEALRMFTDFIIYGLIGAAASWFFYSYRRRDLLGGFWGGLVIGTIGGVIVSLVASSFDQWFLRLVSFLMYPKINNKFYFTVNIIAASIGALLFVYILNRINHDRARRP
;
A
#
# COMPACT_ATOMS: atom_id res chain seq x y z
N MET A 1 -2.86 12.12 22.63
CA MET A 1 -2.98 10.64 22.67
C MET A 1 -3.71 10.07 21.45
N VAL A 2 -4.80 10.69 20.96
CA VAL A 2 -5.56 10.22 19.79
C VAL A 2 -4.77 10.29 18.47
N GLU A 3 -3.92 11.30 18.28
CA GLU A 3 -3.12 11.45 17.06
C GLU A 3 -2.03 10.39 16.92
N ALA A 4 -1.33 10.07 18.01
CA ALA A 4 -0.32 9.02 18.02
C ALA A 4 -0.93 7.64 17.68
N LEU A 5 -2.13 7.35 18.19
CA LEU A 5 -2.86 6.13 17.86
C LEU A 5 -3.26 6.07 16.37
N ARG A 6 -3.65 7.20 15.78
CA ARG A 6 -3.97 7.30 14.35
C ARG A 6 -2.73 7.08 13.49
N MET A 7 -1.63 7.77 13.76
CA MET A 7 -0.36 7.58 13.06
C MET A 7 0.11 6.12 13.12
N PHE A 8 0.03 5.52 14.30
CA PHE A 8 0.38 4.12 14.48
C PHE A 8 -0.49 3.19 13.65
N THR A 9 -1.79 3.45 13.59
CA THR A 9 -2.68 2.59 12.80
C THR A 9 -2.53 2.80 11.30
N ASP A 10 -2.30 4.04 10.86
CA ASP A 10 -2.00 4.34 9.46
C ASP A 10 -0.71 3.62 9.02
N PHE A 11 0.33 3.61 9.88
CA PHE A 11 1.55 2.85 9.65
C PHE A 11 1.29 1.34 9.50
N ILE A 12 0.46 0.77 10.37
CA ILE A 12 0.07 -0.65 10.26
C ILE A 12 -0.65 -0.92 8.94
N ILE A 13 -1.56 -0.05 8.52
CA ILE A 13 -2.32 -0.24 7.28
C ILE A 13 -1.39 -0.19 6.06
N TYR A 14 -0.49 0.80 5.97
CA TYR A 14 0.49 0.84 4.88
C TYR A 14 1.44 -0.37 4.91
N GLY A 15 1.82 -0.83 6.10
CA GLY A 15 2.60 -2.05 6.30
C GLY A 15 1.88 -3.30 5.76
N LEU A 16 0.61 -3.48 6.12
CA LEU A 16 -0.22 -4.61 5.67
C LEU A 16 -0.44 -4.58 4.16
N ILE A 17 -0.67 -3.40 3.58
CA ILE A 17 -0.83 -3.24 2.12
C ILE A 17 0.48 -3.57 1.39
N GLY A 18 1.62 -3.08 1.89
CA GLY A 18 2.94 -3.44 1.36
C GLY A 18 3.24 -4.93 1.48
N ALA A 19 2.90 -5.54 2.63
CA ALA A 19 3.03 -6.98 2.85
C ALA A 19 2.14 -7.80 1.90
N ALA A 20 0.90 -7.37 1.66
CA ALA A 20 -0.02 -8.02 0.73
C ALA A 20 0.48 -7.93 -0.72
N ALA A 21 0.97 -6.75 -1.14
CA ALA A 21 1.58 -6.57 -2.45
C ALA A 21 2.83 -7.43 -2.63
N SER A 22 3.70 -7.46 -1.61
CA SER A 22 4.89 -8.31 -1.60
C SER A 22 4.54 -9.79 -1.68
N TRP A 23 3.58 -10.25 -0.86
CA TRP A 23 3.09 -11.63 -0.86
C TRP A 23 2.52 -12.02 -2.23
N PHE A 24 1.77 -11.13 -2.87
CA PHE A 24 1.21 -11.37 -4.20
C PHE A 24 2.30 -11.62 -5.25
N PHE A 25 3.38 -10.84 -5.25
CA PHE A 25 4.49 -11.06 -6.19
C PHE A 25 5.37 -12.24 -5.79
N TYR A 26 5.69 -12.37 -4.51
CA TYR A 26 6.62 -13.35 -3.99
C TYR A 26 6.04 -14.76 -3.92
N SER A 27 4.85 -14.93 -3.35
CA SER A 27 4.22 -16.24 -3.12
C SER A 27 3.32 -16.64 -4.27
N TYR A 28 2.41 -15.75 -4.69
CA TYR A 28 1.42 -16.09 -5.72
C TYR A 28 2.02 -16.09 -7.13
N ARG A 29 2.77 -15.05 -7.50
CA ARG A 29 3.46 -14.98 -8.81
C ARG A 29 4.82 -15.66 -8.84
N ARG A 30 5.29 -16.21 -7.71
CA ARG A 30 6.61 -16.86 -7.57
C ARG A 30 7.75 -16.03 -8.19
N ARG A 31 7.75 -14.72 -7.96
CA ARG A 31 8.81 -13.83 -8.42
C ARG A 31 9.88 -13.70 -7.36
N ASP A 32 11.12 -13.73 -7.80
CA ASP A 32 12.24 -13.39 -6.93
C ASP A 32 12.28 -11.86 -6.85
N LEU A 33 12.02 -11.32 -5.67
CA LEU A 33 12.11 -9.89 -5.41
C LEU A 33 13.50 -9.57 -4.85
N LEU A 34 14.03 -8.38 -5.13
CA LEU A 34 15.25 -7.91 -4.47
C LEU A 34 15.00 -7.82 -2.96
N GLY A 35 15.76 -8.57 -2.17
CA GLY A 35 15.51 -8.73 -0.72
C GLY A 35 14.34 -9.67 -0.38
N GLY A 36 13.86 -10.45 -1.36
CA GLY A 36 12.74 -11.38 -1.21
C GLY A 36 11.45 -10.70 -0.75
N PHE A 37 10.67 -11.40 0.06
CA PHE A 37 9.44 -10.87 0.64
C PHE A 37 9.67 -9.56 1.42
N TRP A 38 10.77 -9.45 2.16
CA TRP A 38 11.05 -8.28 2.99
C TRP A 38 11.40 -7.04 2.17
N GLY A 39 12.19 -7.18 1.10
CA GLY A 39 12.45 -6.06 0.20
C GLY A 39 11.19 -5.59 -0.54
N GLY A 40 10.35 -6.53 -0.97
CA GLY A 40 9.04 -6.22 -1.53
C GLY A 40 8.11 -5.52 -0.53
N LEU A 41 8.13 -5.93 0.74
CA LEU A 41 7.30 -5.33 1.78
C LEU A 41 7.68 -3.87 2.00
N VAL A 42 8.98 -3.60 2.22
CA VAL A 42 9.47 -2.23 2.45
C VAL A 42 9.15 -1.33 1.27
N ILE A 43 9.44 -1.79 0.05
CA ILE A 43 9.25 -0.98 -1.16
C ILE A 43 7.77 -0.80 -1.49
N GLY A 44 6.94 -1.82 -1.26
CA GLY A 44 5.49 -1.73 -1.38
C GLY A 44 4.88 -0.76 -0.38
N THR A 45 5.32 -0.78 0.88
CA THR A 45 4.88 0.19 1.90
C THR A 45 5.25 1.62 1.52
N ILE A 46 6.48 1.86 1.06
CA ILE A 46 6.93 3.18 0.59
C ILE A 46 6.08 3.65 -0.61
N GLY A 47 5.88 2.79 -1.61
CA GLY A 47 5.06 3.10 -2.79
C GLY A 47 3.62 3.43 -2.43
N GLY A 48 3.03 2.69 -1.51
CA GLY A 48 1.68 2.94 -1.01
C GLY A 48 1.54 4.29 -0.32
N VAL A 49 2.51 4.68 0.50
CA VAL A 49 2.54 5.99 1.16
C VAL A 49 2.65 7.12 0.13
N ILE A 50 3.62 7.04 -0.79
CA ILE A 50 3.87 8.09 -1.80
C ILE A 50 2.63 8.32 -2.68
N VAL A 51 2.06 7.25 -3.24
CA VAL A 51 0.90 7.38 -4.13
C VAL A 51 -0.35 7.82 -3.37
N SER A 52 -0.51 7.40 -2.11
CA SER A 52 -1.59 7.89 -1.25
C SER A 52 -1.48 9.40 -1.01
N LEU A 53 -0.28 9.92 -0.73
CA LEU A 53 -0.06 11.36 -0.53
C LEU A 53 -0.35 12.19 -1.78
N VAL A 54 0.09 11.70 -2.95
CA VAL A 54 -0.17 12.36 -4.23
C VAL A 54 -1.67 12.34 -4.55
N ALA A 55 -2.34 11.19 -4.38
CA ALA A 55 -3.77 11.07 -4.66
C ALA A 55 -4.63 11.97 -3.77
N SER A 56 -4.22 12.18 -2.52
CA SER A 56 -4.90 13.11 -1.60
C SER A 56 -4.80 14.59 -2.00
N SER A 57 -3.96 14.94 -2.98
CA SER A 57 -3.83 16.31 -3.49
C SER A 57 -4.72 16.59 -4.72
N PHE A 58 -5.32 15.55 -5.34
CA PHE A 58 -6.19 15.67 -6.51
C PHE A 58 -7.68 15.63 -6.12
N ASP A 59 -8.13 16.66 -5.40
CA ASP A 59 -9.52 16.77 -4.95
C ASP A 59 -10.43 17.31 -6.06
N GLN A 60 -11.46 16.54 -6.51
CA GLN A 60 -12.88 17.00 -6.49
C GLN A 60 -13.96 16.06 -7.08
N TRP A 61 -13.71 15.12 -8.01
CA TRP A 61 -14.80 14.29 -8.58
C TRP A 61 -14.84 12.82 -8.08
N PHE A 62 -13.67 12.25 -7.75
CA PHE A 62 -13.48 10.89 -7.22
C PHE A 62 -13.85 10.74 -5.73
N LEU A 63 -13.88 11.85 -5.00
CA LEU A 63 -13.98 11.88 -3.53
C LEU A 63 -15.31 11.38 -2.96
N ARG A 64 -16.43 11.46 -3.67
CA ARG A 64 -17.73 11.02 -3.11
C ARG A 64 -17.85 9.49 -3.04
N LEU A 65 -17.51 8.78 -4.11
CA LEU A 65 -17.51 7.31 -4.13
C LEU A 65 -16.38 6.74 -3.28
N VAL A 66 -15.23 7.41 -3.28
CA VAL A 66 -14.05 6.96 -2.54
C VAL A 66 -14.12 7.35 -1.07
N SER A 67 -14.84 8.40 -0.66
CA SER A 67 -15.02 8.73 0.77
C SER A 67 -15.60 7.60 1.62
N PHE A 68 -16.37 6.70 1.01
CA PHE A 68 -16.87 5.49 1.66
C PHE A 68 -15.78 4.40 1.84
N LEU A 69 -14.81 4.33 0.92
CA LEU A 69 -13.72 3.34 0.90
C LEU A 69 -12.38 3.85 1.49
N MET A 70 -12.14 5.16 1.48
CA MET A 70 -10.96 5.86 2.03
C MET A 70 -11.03 6.03 3.55
N TYR A 71 -12.25 6.16 4.08
CA TYR A 71 -12.47 6.46 5.48
C TYR A 71 -13.72 5.70 5.92
N PRO A 72 -13.60 4.49 6.48
CA PRO A 72 -14.76 3.83 7.06
C PRO A 72 -15.31 4.71 8.20
N LYS A 73 -16.36 5.47 7.89
CA LYS A 73 -17.07 6.32 8.85
C LYS A 73 -18.06 5.45 9.61
N ILE A 74 -17.63 4.91 10.75
CA ILE A 74 -18.53 4.32 11.73
C ILE A 74 -18.76 5.40 12.81
N ASN A 75 -19.98 5.92 12.91
CA ASN A 75 -20.38 6.94 13.90
C ASN A 75 -19.55 8.23 13.89
N ASN A 76 -19.31 8.83 12.71
CA ASN A 76 -18.68 10.15 12.56
C ASN A 76 -17.24 10.29 13.12
N LYS A 77 -16.55 9.20 13.47
CA LYS A 77 -15.13 9.21 13.87
C LYS A 77 -14.27 8.52 12.82
N PHE A 78 -13.24 9.22 12.34
CA PHE A 78 -12.18 8.64 11.52
C PHE A 78 -11.26 7.80 12.40
N TYR A 79 -11.17 6.50 12.13
CA TYR A 79 -10.22 5.62 12.80
C TYR A 79 -8.85 5.65 12.13
N PHE A 80 -8.79 5.76 10.80
CA PHE A 80 -7.56 5.73 10.00
C PHE A 80 -7.68 6.72 8.83
N THR A 81 -6.59 7.35 8.42
CA THR A 81 -6.57 8.39 7.36
C THR A 81 -6.12 7.92 5.99
N VAL A 82 -5.82 6.61 5.89
CA VAL A 82 -5.21 6.01 4.70
C VAL A 82 -6.23 5.81 3.58
N ASN A 83 -5.94 6.39 2.41
CA ASN A 83 -6.61 6.00 1.18
C ASN A 83 -6.17 4.60 0.75
N ILE A 84 -6.96 3.59 1.11
CA ILE A 84 -6.63 2.17 0.88
C ILE A 84 -6.42 1.86 -0.60
N ILE A 85 -7.24 2.45 -1.49
CA ILE A 85 -7.10 2.25 -2.95
C ILE A 85 -5.81 2.89 -3.44
N ALA A 86 -5.61 4.16 -3.05
CA ALA A 86 -4.37 4.93 -3.14
C ALA A 86 -3.11 4.08 -2.87
N ALA A 87 -3.09 3.60 -1.64
CA ALA A 87 -2.02 2.83 -1.06
C ALA A 87 -1.81 1.48 -1.76
N SER A 88 -2.89 0.79 -2.12
CA SER A 88 -2.83 -0.51 -2.80
C SER A 88 -2.25 -0.39 -4.20
N ILE A 89 -2.67 0.63 -4.95
CA ILE A 89 -2.14 0.93 -6.29
C ILE A 89 -0.64 1.24 -6.17
N GLY A 90 -0.27 2.13 -5.24
CA GLY A 90 1.13 2.49 -5.02
C GLY A 90 1.99 1.29 -4.63
N ALA A 91 1.52 0.46 -3.71
CA ALA A 91 2.26 -0.72 -3.28
C ALA A 91 2.46 -1.73 -4.41
N LEU A 92 1.40 -2.06 -5.15
CA LEU A 92 1.51 -2.98 -6.29
C LEU A 92 2.41 -2.44 -7.40
N LEU A 93 2.32 -1.14 -7.69
CA LEU A 93 3.14 -0.48 -8.71
C LEU A 93 4.63 -0.49 -8.33
N PHE A 94 4.96 -0.19 -7.07
CA PHE A 94 6.34 -0.17 -6.62
C PHE A 94 6.95 -1.57 -6.51
N VAL A 95 6.19 -2.56 -6.02
CA VAL A 95 6.66 -3.96 -6.02
C VAL A 95 6.81 -4.47 -7.45
N TYR A 96 5.95 -4.06 -8.38
CA TYR A 96 6.11 -4.37 -9.80
C TYR A 96 7.39 -3.77 -10.38
N ILE A 97 7.67 -2.50 -10.11
CA ILE A 97 8.92 -1.84 -10.54
C ILE A 97 10.13 -2.57 -9.93
N LEU A 98 10.08 -2.90 -8.65
CA LEU A 98 11.14 -3.66 -7.98
C LEU A 98 11.40 -5.01 -8.67
N ASN A 99 10.33 -5.75 -8.98
CA ASN A 99 10.42 -7.01 -9.69
C ASN A 99 11.03 -6.83 -11.09
N ARG A 100 10.63 -5.77 -11.80
CA ARG A 100 11.14 -5.45 -13.13
C ARG A 100 12.62 -5.11 -13.10
N ILE A 101 13.06 -4.36 -12.09
CA ILE A 101 14.49 -4.07 -11.83
C ILE A 101 15.25 -5.36 -11.52
N ASN A 102 14.62 -6.31 -10.82
CA ASN A 102 15.20 -7.64 -10.60
C ASN A 102 15.13 -8.57 -11.83
N HIS A 103 14.98 -8.01 -13.03
CA HIS A 103 14.87 -8.74 -14.30
C HIS A 103 13.73 -9.76 -14.33
N ASP A 104 12.66 -9.55 -13.56
CA ASP A 104 11.50 -10.44 -13.49
C ASP A 104 11.86 -11.91 -13.21
N ARG A 105 12.98 -12.15 -12.50
CA ARG A 105 13.47 -13.51 -12.24
C ARG A 105 12.38 -14.34 -11.58
N ALA A 106 12.05 -15.46 -12.22
CA ALA A 106 11.18 -16.44 -11.60
C ALA A 106 11.94 -17.15 -10.48
N ARG A 107 11.28 -17.34 -9.34
CA ARG A 107 11.80 -18.10 -8.23
C ARG A 107 11.67 -19.58 -8.58
N ARG A 108 12.77 -20.34 -8.46
CA ARG A 108 12.75 -21.78 -8.67
C ARG A 108 11.85 -22.43 -7.61
N PRO A 109 11.00 -23.41 -7.98
CA PRO A 109 10.06 -24.05 -7.07
C PRO A 109 10.76 -24.76 -5.91
#